data_AF-A0A5C5TL52-F1
#
_entry.id   AF-A0A5C5TL52-F1
#
_cell.length_a   1.000
_cell.length_b   1.000
_cell.length_c   1.000
_cell.angle_alpha   90.00
_cell.angle_beta   90.00
_cell.angle_gamma   90.00
#
_symmetry.space_group_name_H-M   'P 1'
#
loop_
_entity.id
_entity.type
_entity.pdbx_description
1 polymer ?
#
loop_
_entity_poly.entity_id
_entity_poly.type
_entity_poly.pdbx_seq_one_letter_code
_entity_poly.pdbx_strand_id
1 'polypeptide(L)'
;MAWDASRVNALWVTQRSLLGDPFLDYLKKYVDAFATIANAFEAAGAQIDDQSMALAMCNCNTGDNVNAIRRIFIGELEDATGIEPPPAASTVTFVAGSVVPTPPGRDPIPPRVLADRQRVAAMRSPQKTRRGAILARTARSLLGQWRWVDRAPDSILPYRGRRASQTQYTDIHAFDRWVQGGGPAPTGTTALNCRDAVLVTASVAGLLSHGELRAAYRAAEVQAKAILGDVLLDMQRTSATDWTKQQSKTGTKAYVAYVKRIDETLTAYPHAVPVKRKFGLIPQAGDVVFVRGSASALPDHVCLSLGRNRINGQLVDEVASLWHHNNGTFTRAKLTDMADYEDDLLYVPCPF
;
A
#
# COMPACT_ATOMS: atom_id res chain seq x y z
N MET A 1 2.87 -38.74 6.34
CA MET A 1 3.69 -38.78 7.56
C MET A 1 2.96 -37.86 8.52
N ALA A 2 2.42 -38.36 9.64
CA ALA A 2 1.46 -37.58 10.44
C ALA A 2 2.07 -36.27 10.95
N TRP A 3 1.27 -35.21 11.02
CA TRP A 3 1.64 -33.96 11.67
C TRP A 3 1.69 -34.16 13.17
N ASP A 4 2.79 -33.77 13.79
CA ASP A 4 2.92 -33.71 15.24
C ASP A 4 3.40 -32.34 15.68
N ALA A 5 3.34 -32.11 16.99
CA ALA A 5 3.75 -30.85 17.59
C ALA A 5 5.21 -30.50 17.29
N SER A 6 6.08 -31.51 17.19
CA SER A 6 7.52 -31.34 16.93
C SER A 6 7.76 -30.84 15.51
N ARG A 7 7.10 -31.43 14.51
CA ARG A 7 7.20 -31.06 13.09
C ARG A 7 6.62 -29.67 12.83
N VAL A 8 5.44 -29.38 13.39
CA VAL A 8 4.85 -28.04 13.31
C VAL A 8 5.74 -27.00 14.02
N ASN A 9 6.35 -27.36 15.16
CA ASN A 9 7.32 -26.51 15.85
C ASN A 9 8.67 -26.38 15.10
N ALA A 10 9.08 -27.36 14.28
CA ALA A 10 10.27 -27.24 13.44
C ALA A 10 10.03 -26.25 12.28
N LEU A 11 8.83 -26.30 11.68
CA LEU A 11 8.38 -25.28 10.71
C LEU A 11 8.30 -23.90 11.36
N TRP A 12 7.87 -23.85 12.61
CA TRP A 12 7.88 -22.65 13.44
C TRP A 12 9.24 -22.00 13.53
N VAL A 13 10.27 -22.77 13.87
CA VAL A 13 11.66 -22.28 14.02
C VAL A 13 12.21 -21.78 12.69
N THR A 14 11.90 -22.48 11.60
CA THR A 14 12.35 -22.15 10.24
C THR A 14 11.67 -20.89 9.69
N GLN A 15 10.38 -20.69 9.99
CA GLN A 15 9.65 -19.47 9.62
C GLN A 15 9.99 -18.29 10.54
N ARG A 16 10.37 -18.55 11.79
CA ARG A 16 10.78 -17.52 12.78
C ARG A 16 12.04 -16.77 12.36
N SER A 17 12.99 -17.42 11.68
CA SER A 17 14.16 -16.74 11.12
C SER A 17 13.83 -15.85 9.91
N LEU A 18 12.71 -16.11 9.22
CA LEU A 18 12.28 -15.36 8.03
C LEU A 18 11.32 -14.21 8.36
N LEU A 19 10.51 -14.35 9.42
CA LEU A 19 9.42 -13.43 9.75
C LEU A 19 9.64 -12.63 11.03
N GLY A 20 10.61 -13.02 11.88
CA GLY A 20 11.13 -12.23 12.99
C GLY A 20 10.08 -11.53 13.88
N ASP A 21 9.21 -12.25 14.62
CA ASP A 21 8.13 -11.55 15.37
C ASP A 21 7.69 -12.30 16.67
N PRO A 22 7.15 -11.62 17.71
CA PRO A 22 6.48 -12.19 18.90
C PRO A 22 5.12 -12.85 18.60
N PHE A 23 4.58 -12.60 17.40
CA PHE A 23 3.43 -13.27 16.79
C PHE A 23 3.55 -14.79 16.84
N LEU A 24 4.75 -15.27 16.55
CA LEU A 24 5.08 -16.68 16.57
C LEU A 24 5.12 -17.24 18.03
N ASP A 25 5.27 -16.44 19.07
CA ASP A 25 5.26 -17.01 20.42
C ASP A 25 3.81 -17.15 20.97
N TYR A 26 2.86 -16.33 20.49
CA TYR A 26 1.44 -16.42 20.86
C TYR A 26 0.72 -17.65 20.28
N LEU A 27 0.95 -17.94 19.00
CA LEU A 27 0.30 -19.06 18.33
C LEU A 27 0.96 -20.42 18.67
N LYS A 28 2.20 -20.41 19.20
CA LYS A 28 2.92 -21.62 19.61
C LYS A 28 2.17 -22.45 20.65
N LYS A 29 1.37 -21.82 21.51
CA LYS A 29 0.53 -22.51 22.51
C LYS A 29 -0.63 -23.31 21.90
N TYR A 30 -0.81 -23.22 20.58
CA TYR A 30 -1.84 -23.91 19.81
C TYR A 30 -1.27 -24.90 18.78
N VAL A 31 0.04 -25.18 18.83
CA VAL A 31 0.72 -26.09 17.89
C VAL A 31 0.08 -27.47 17.83
N ASP A 32 -0.34 -28.01 18.98
CA ASP A 32 -1.03 -29.29 19.05
C ASP A 32 -2.39 -29.26 18.34
N ALA A 33 -3.11 -28.13 18.44
CA ALA A 33 -4.39 -27.94 17.77
C ALA A 33 -4.22 -27.80 16.25
N PHE A 34 -3.17 -27.10 15.79
CA PHE A 34 -2.85 -27.00 14.36
C PHE A 34 -2.49 -28.36 13.77
N ALA A 35 -1.64 -29.15 14.45
CA ALA A 35 -1.30 -30.50 14.02
C ALA A 35 -2.54 -31.41 13.93
N THR A 36 -3.43 -31.32 14.91
CA THR A 36 -4.67 -32.12 14.93
C THR A 36 -5.61 -31.78 13.76
N ILE A 37 -5.77 -30.50 13.42
CA ILE A 37 -6.56 -30.07 12.27
C ILE A 37 -5.90 -30.53 10.96
N ALA A 38 -4.59 -30.35 10.79
CA ALA A 38 -3.90 -30.78 9.58
C ALA A 38 -4.02 -32.30 9.37
N ASN A 39 -3.90 -33.10 10.42
CA ASN A 39 -4.12 -34.55 10.34
C ASN A 39 -5.55 -34.92 9.95
N ALA A 40 -6.56 -34.15 10.38
CA ALA A 40 -7.94 -34.38 9.96
C ALA A 40 -8.12 -34.14 8.45
N PHE A 41 -7.48 -33.10 7.90
CA PHE A 41 -7.45 -32.85 6.46
C PHE A 41 -6.67 -33.95 5.69
N GLU A 42 -5.50 -34.37 6.18
CA GLU A 42 -4.76 -35.48 5.55
C GLU A 42 -5.56 -36.80 5.56
N ALA A 43 -6.28 -37.08 6.65
CA ALA A 43 -7.18 -38.24 6.72
C ALA A 43 -8.37 -38.15 5.75
N ALA A 44 -8.77 -36.94 5.36
CA ALA A 44 -9.77 -36.68 4.33
C ALA A 44 -9.18 -36.70 2.90
N GLY A 45 -7.89 -36.99 2.74
CA GLY A 45 -7.21 -37.11 1.45
C GLY A 45 -6.47 -35.85 1.00
N ALA A 46 -6.39 -34.80 1.83
CA ALA A 46 -5.59 -33.62 1.52
C ALA A 46 -4.10 -33.94 1.53
N GLN A 47 -3.34 -33.31 0.62
CA GLN A 47 -1.88 -33.28 0.68
C GLN A 47 -1.44 -31.93 1.24
N ILE A 48 -0.95 -31.93 2.47
CA ILE A 48 -0.47 -30.72 3.14
C ILE A 48 1.05 -30.78 3.19
N ASP A 49 1.70 -29.87 2.49
CA ASP A 49 3.15 -29.71 2.57
C ASP A 49 3.55 -28.68 3.65
N ASP A 50 4.84 -28.68 3.98
CA ASP A 50 5.44 -27.81 4.98
C ASP A 50 5.22 -26.31 4.70
N GLN A 51 5.10 -25.94 3.42
CA GLN A 51 4.87 -24.57 2.99
C GLN A 51 3.41 -24.14 3.18
N SER A 52 2.45 -24.98 2.81
CA SER A 52 1.01 -24.74 2.94
C SER A 52 0.61 -24.67 4.41
N MET A 53 1.18 -25.57 5.24
CA MET A 53 1.04 -25.53 6.69
C MET A 53 1.55 -24.21 7.26
N ALA A 54 2.76 -23.79 6.88
CA ALA A 54 3.34 -22.53 7.33
C ALA A 54 2.52 -21.30 6.91
N LEU A 55 1.99 -21.28 5.69
CA LEU A 55 1.18 -20.16 5.18
C LEU A 55 -0.16 -20.04 5.92
N ALA A 56 -0.87 -21.15 6.11
CA ALA A 56 -2.12 -21.17 6.86
C ALA A 56 -1.94 -20.65 8.31
N MET A 57 -0.82 -21.00 8.94
CA MET A 57 -0.47 -20.51 10.28
C MET A 57 -0.13 -19.01 10.30
N CYS A 58 0.47 -18.48 9.22
CA CYS A 58 0.86 -17.08 9.11
C CYS A 58 -0.33 -16.12 8.92
N ASN A 59 -1.49 -16.62 8.47
CA ASN A 59 -2.68 -15.80 8.20
C ASN A 59 -3.58 -15.59 9.43
N CYS A 60 -3.35 -16.33 10.53
CA CYS A 60 -3.97 -16.06 11.83
C CYS A 60 -3.36 -14.80 12.46
N ASN A 61 -4.10 -13.94 13.20
CA ASN A 61 -3.53 -12.71 13.80
C ASN A 61 -3.45 -12.75 15.33
N THR A 62 -2.46 -12.04 15.91
CA THR A 62 -2.44 -11.74 17.35
C THR A 62 -3.55 -10.76 17.72
N GLY A 63 -4.52 -11.21 18.52
CA GLY A 63 -5.70 -10.44 18.91
C GLY A 63 -7.01 -11.11 18.49
N ASP A 64 -6.93 -12.04 17.54
CA ASP A 64 -8.04 -12.91 17.22
C ASP A 64 -8.37 -13.79 18.42
N ASN A 65 -9.65 -13.90 18.75
CA ASN A 65 -10.06 -14.89 19.74
C ASN A 65 -9.83 -16.30 19.19
N VAL A 66 -9.78 -17.27 20.09
CA VAL A 66 -9.48 -18.67 19.78
C VAL A 66 -10.36 -19.25 18.66
N ASN A 67 -11.65 -18.85 18.61
CA ASN A 67 -12.57 -19.31 17.58
C ASN A 67 -12.31 -18.66 16.21
N ALA A 68 -11.76 -17.44 16.18
CA ALA A 68 -11.34 -16.78 14.95
C ALA A 68 -10.07 -17.42 14.38
N ILE A 69 -9.07 -17.70 15.22
CA ILE A 69 -7.84 -18.41 14.82
C ILE A 69 -8.18 -19.77 14.20
N ARG A 70 -9.04 -20.55 14.87
CA ARG A 70 -9.50 -21.84 14.35
C ARG A 70 -10.17 -21.72 12.98
N ARG A 71 -11.09 -20.77 12.81
CA ARG A 71 -11.81 -20.57 11.54
C ARG A 71 -10.88 -20.15 10.41
N ILE A 72 -9.97 -19.22 10.67
CA ILE A 72 -9.00 -18.75 9.69
C ILE A 72 -8.10 -19.91 9.26
N PHE A 73 -7.53 -20.65 10.22
CA PHE A 73 -6.65 -21.77 9.89
C PHE A 73 -7.34 -22.87 9.07
N ILE A 74 -8.59 -23.21 9.40
CA ILE A 74 -9.38 -24.18 8.63
C ILE A 74 -9.67 -23.68 7.22
N GLY A 75 -10.09 -22.42 7.07
CA GLY A 75 -10.38 -21.84 5.75
C GLY A 75 -9.14 -21.77 4.87
N GLU A 76 -7.98 -21.44 5.43
CA GLU A 76 -6.72 -21.41 4.68
C GLU A 76 -6.26 -22.81 4.23
N LEU A 77 -6.52 -23.86 5.03
CA LEU A 77 -6.25 -25.23 4.62
C LEU A 77 -7.24 -25.73 3.57
N GLU A 78 -8.52 -25.36 3.67
CA GLU A 78 -9.53 -25.62 2.65
C GLU A 78 -9.13 -24.97 1.31
N ASP A 79 -8.77 -23.68 1.34
CA ASP A 79 -8.34 -22.94 0.15
C ASP A 79 -7.03 -23.50 -0.46
N ALA A 80 -6.08 -23.93 0.39
CA ALA A 80 -4.80 -24.47 -0.08
C ALA A 80 -4.92 -25.88 -0.66
N THR A 81 -5.84 -26.71 -0.15
CA THR A 81 -5.95 -28.13 -0.50
C THR A 81 -7.13 -28.45 -1.42
N GLY A 82 -8.12 -27.55 -1.52
CA GLY A 82 -9.36 -27.77 -2.26
C GLY A 82 -10.27 -28.84 -1.63
N ILE A 83 -10.00 -29.25 -0.40
CA ILE A 83 -10.76 -30.25 0.35
C ILE A 83 -11.67 -29.53 1.35
N GLU A 84 -12.97 -29.84 1.32
CA GLU A 84 -13.92 -29.31 2.30
C GLU A 84 -13.51 -29.70 3.74
N PRO A 85 -13.73 -28.81 4.73
CA PRO A 85 -13.31 -29.06 6.11
C PRO A 85 -13.98 -30.31 6.69
N PRO A 86 -13.20 -31.35 7.07
CA PRO A 86 -13.78 -32.54 7.66
C PRO A 86 -14.43 -32.22 9.02
N PRO A 87 -15.53 -32.88 9.41
CA PRO A 87 -16.24 -32.60 10.66
C PRO A 87 -15.33 -32.65 11.90
N ALA A 88 -14.35 -33.56 11.89
CA ALA A 88 -13.35 -33.71 12.95
C ALA A 88 -12.46 -32.47 13.14
N ALA A 89 -12.16 -31.71 12.08
CA ALA A 89 -11.39 -30.47 12.16
C ALA A 89 -12.16 -29.37 12.92
N SER A 90 -13.49 -29.32 12.79
CA SER A 90 -14.34 -28.33 13.44
C SER A 90 -14.55 -28.59 14.94
N THR A 91 -14.30 -29.82 15.39
CA THR A 91 -14.44 -30.24 16.80
C THR A 91 -13.17 -30.04 17.64
N VAL A 92 -12.04 -29.65 17.03
CA VAL A 92 -10.76 -29.46 17.74
C VAL A 92 -10.86 -28.27 18.70
N THR A 93 -10.45 -28.49 19.95
CA THR A 93 -10.42 -27.47 21.00
C THR A 93 -9.01 -26.91 21.12
N PHE A 94 -8.89 -25.59 21.04
CA PHE A 94 -7.62 -24.88 21.21
C PHE A 94 -7.44 -24.54 22.70
N VAL A 95 -6.83 -25.46 23.46
CA VAL A 95 -6.49 -25.25 24.87
C VAL A 95 -5.04 -24.78 24.96
N ALA A 96 -4.76 -23.67 25.67
CA ALA A 96 -3.40 -23.19 25.85
C ALA A 96 -2.64 -24.11 26.82
N GLY A 97 -1.75 -24.95 26.27
CA GLY A 97 -0.85 -25.82 27.04
C GLY A 97 0.34 -25.05 27.64
N SER A 98 0.72 -25.45 28.85
CA SER A 98 1.76 -24.96 29.77
C SER A 98 2.85 -23.99 29.28
N VAL A 99 3.16 -23.02 30.16
CA VAL A 99 4.15 -21.95 30.05
C VAL A 99 5.57 -22.50 29.83
N VAL A 100 6.08 -22.35 28.62
CA VAL A 100 7.52 -22.48 28.32
C VAL A 100 8.20 -21.18 28.77
N PRO A 101 9.36 -21.22 29.45
CA PRO A 101 10.01 -20.01 29.95
C PRO A 101 10.28 -19.04 28.79
N THR A 102 9.79 -17.82 28.98
CA THR A 102 10.02 -16.68 28.09
C THR A 102 11.53 -16.51 27.90
N PRO A 103 12.07 -16.56 26.67
CA PRO A 103 13.47 -16.25 26.47
C PRO A 103 13.71 -14.78 26.89
N PRO A 104 14.87 -14.47 27.49
CA PRO A 104 15.16 -13.10 27.87
C PRO A 104 15.29 -12.23 26.61
N GLY A 105 14.66 -11.05 26.65
CA GLY A 105 14.97 -9.93 25.77
C GLY A 105 14.42 -10.04 24.34
N ARG A 106 13.15 -9.67 24.16
CA ARG A 106 12.76 -8.90 22.96
C ARG A 106 12.06 -7.65 23.45
N ASP A 107 12.47 -6.51 22.92
CA ASP A 107 11.85 -5.24 23.25
C ASP A 107 10.34 -5.32 22.97
N PRO A 108 9.49 -4.82 23.86
CA PRO A 108 8.06 -4.79 23.65
C PRO A 108 7.74 -4.09 22.31
N ILE A 109 6.77 -4.61 21.56
CA ILE A 109 6.28 -3.94 20.35
C ILE A 109 5.90 -2.52 20.77
N PRO A 110 6.50 -1.48 20.17
CA PRO A 110 6.24 -0.12 20.61
C PRO A 110 4.74 0.19 20.55
N PRO A 111 4.13 0.83 21.57
CA PRO A 111 2.69 1.11 21.59
C PRO A 111 2.16 1.78 20.31
N ARG A 112 2.99 2.62 19.68
CA ARG A 112 2.69 3.27 18.39
C ARG A 112 2.47 2.25 17.26
N VAL A 113 3.27 1.19 17.19
CA VAL A 113 3.15 0.13 16.18
C VAL A 113 1.86 -0.68 16.37
N LEU A 114 1.45 -0.92 17.62
CA LEU A 114 0.16 -1.57 17.91
C LEU A 114 -1.02 -0.71 17.46
N ALA A 115 -0.97 0.60 17.73
CA ALA A 115 -2.00 1.53 17.27
C ALA A 115 -2.08 1.60 15.74
N ASP A 116 -0.94 1.56 15.04
CA ASP A 116 -0.90 1.53 13.58
C ASP A 116 -1.47 0.22 13.02
N ARG A 117 -1.16 -0.94 13.62
CA ARG A 117 -1.77 -2.24 13.26
C ARG A 117 -3.30 -2.22 13.41
N GLN A 118 -3.81 -1.68 14.51
CA GLN A 118 -5.25 -1.54 14.73
C GLN A 118 -5.89 -0.61 13.70
N ARG A 119 -5.22 0.48 13.33
CA ARG A 119 -5.69 1.41 12.29
C ARG A 119 -5.81 0.70 10.94
N VAL A 120 -4.80 -0.08 10.55
CA VAL A 120 -4.84 -0.87 9.32
C VAL A 120 -5.99 -1.87 9.33
N ALA A 121 -6.15 -2.62 10.43
CA ALA A 121 -7.22 -3.59 10.58
C ALA A 121 -8.60 -2.93 10.43
N ALA A 122 -8.81 -1.76 11.03
CA ALA A 122 -10.07 -1.01 10.91
C ALA A 122 -10.32 -0.50 9.48
N MET A 123 -9.26 -0.19 8.73
CA MET A 123 -9.38 0.27 7.34
C MET A 123 -9.57 -0.87 6.33
N ARG A 124 -9.15 -2.09 6.66
CA ARG A 124 -9.27 -3.27 5.78
C ARG A 124 -10.64 -3.94 5.98
N SER A 125 -11.45 -3.90 4.93
CA SER A 125 -12.65 -4.74 4.81
C SER A 125 -12.48 -5.75 3.68
N PRO A 126 -13.23 -6.87 3.66
CA PRO A 126 -13.19 -7.83 2.55
C PRO A 126 -13.42 -7.17 1.18
N GLN A 127 -14.32 -6.19 1.14
CA GLN A 127 -14.58 -5.40 -0.08
C GLN A 127 -13.35 -4.58 -0.50
N LYS A 128 -12.71 -3.87 0.43
CA LYS A 128 -11.50 -3.08 0.13
C LYS A 128 -10.33 -3.96 -0.29
N THR A 129 -10.16 -5.14 0.32
CA THR A 129 -9.16 -6.13 -0.12
C THR A 129 -9.41 -6.59 -1.55
N ARG A 130 -10.67 -6.89 -1.91
CA ARG A 130 -11.04 -7.26 -3.29
C ARG A 130 -10.78 -6.12 -4.28
N ARG A 131 -11.12 -4.88 -3.92
CA ARG A 131 -10.85 -3.70 -4.76
C ARG A 131 -9.36 -3.44 -4.93
N GLY A 132 -8.57 -3.64 -3.87
CA GLY A 132 -7.11 -3.60 -3.94
C GLY A 132 -6.54 -4.61 -4.94
N ALA A 133 -7.03 -5.86 -4.91
CA ALA A 133 -6.61 -6.88 -5.87
C ALA A 133 -6.95 -6.51 -7.34
N ILE A 134 -8.13 -5.91 -7.57
CA ILE A 134 -8.51 -5.38 -8.90
C ILE A 134 -7.55 -4.26 -9.32
N LEU A 135 -7.30 -3.29 -8.42
CA LEU A 135 -6.42 -2.17 -8.68
C LEU A 135 -4.99 -2.61 -9.03
N ALA A 136 -4.42 -3.55 -8.26
CA ALA A 136 -3.09 -4.08 -8.51
C ALA A 136 -3.01 -4.82 -9.85
N ARG A 137 -4.05 -5.58 -10.22
CA ARG A 137 -4.12 -6.26 -11.52
C ARG A 137 -4.14 -5.26 -12.67
N THR A 138 -4.95 -4.21 -12.55
CA THR A 138 -5.02 -3.13 -13.53
C THR A 138 -3.69 -2.38 -13.63
N ALA A 139 -3.03 -2.10 -12.49
CA ALA A 139 -1.70 -1.49 -12.49
C ALA A 139 -0.69 -2.34 -13.28
N ARG A 140 -0.72 -3.67 -13.10
CA ARG A 140 0.13 -4.61 -13.86
C ARG A 140 -0.12 -4.57 -15.37
N SER A 141 -1.37 -4.42 -15.81
CA SER A 141 -1.70 -4.34 -17.25
C SER A 141 -1.31 -3.00 -17.90
N LEU A 142 -1.14 -1.95 -17.08
CA LEU A 142 -0.80 -0.60 -17.53
C LEU A 142 0.71 -0.30 -17.47
N LEU A 143 1.53 -1.28 -17.07
CA LEU A 143 2.99 -1.12 -17.09
C LEU A 143 3.46 -0.79 -18.52
N GLY A 144 4.34 0.21 -18.63
CA GLY A 144 4.86 0.77 -19.88
C GLY A 144 3.96 1.80 -20.55
N GLN A 145 2.72 2.02 -20.07
CA GLN A 145 1.72 2.84 -20.77
C GLN A 145 1.74 4.35 -20.44
N TRP A 146 2.52 4.83 -19.49
CA TRP A 146 2.57 6.27 -19.19
C TRP A 146 4.00 6.76 -19.04
N ARG A 147 4.18 8.07 -19.21
CA ARG A 147 5.45 8.75 -19.01
C ARG A 147 5.39 9.72 -17.86
N TRP A 148 6.45 9.75 -17.07
CA TRP A 148 6.61 10.63 -15.94
C TRP A 148 6.92 12.04 -16.40
N VAL A 149 6.28 13.01 -15.75
CA VAL A 149 6.65 14.42 -15.83
C VAL A 149 6.73 15.02 -14.43
N ASP A 150 7.74 15.84 -14.22
CA ASP A 150 7.81 16.68 -13.03
C ASP A 150 6.75 17.79 -13.14
N ARG A 151 5.94 17.96 -12.09
CA ARG A 151 5.00 19.08 -11.97
C ARG A 151 5.37 19.85 -10.70
N ALA A 152 6.24 20.85 -10.88
CA ALA A 152 6.67 21.77 -9.83
C ALA A 152 5.52 22.73 -9.42
N PRO A 153 5.57 23.35 -8.22
CA PRO A 153 4.53 24.27 -7.73
C PRO A 153 4.14 25.41 -8.68
N ASP A 154 5.09 25.83 -9.50
CA ASP A 154 5.00 26.85 -10.54
C ASP A 154 4.12 26.43 -11.73
N SER A 155 3.72 25.15 -11.84
CA SER A 155 2.76 24.66 -12.84
C SER A 155 1.29 24.96 -12.51
N ILE A 156 0.97 25.41 -11.29
CA ILE A 156 -0.39 25.85 -10.90
C ILE A 156 -0.65 27.29 -11.36
N LEU A 157 0.40 28.08 -11.57
CA LEU A 157 0.30 29.38 -12.23
C LEU A 157 0.43 29.19 -13.75
N PRO A 158 -0.23 30.00 -14.60
CA PRO A 158 0.05 30.00 -16.02
C PRO A 158 1.47 30.54 -16.25
N TYR A 159 2.49 29.68 -16.21
CA TYR A 159 3.88 30.09 -16.41
C TYR A 159 4.37 29.82 -17.83
N ARG A 160 4.98 30.86 -18.43
CA ARG A 160 5.77 30.81 -19.66
C ARG A 160 7.25 30.68 -19.28
N GLY A 161 7.93 29.59 -19.66
CA GLY A 161 9.38 29.67 -19.90
C GLY A 161 10.26 28.43 -19.74
N ARG A 162 10.76 27.95 -20.89
CA ARG A 162 12.13 27.48 -21.26
C ARG A 162 12.94 26.52 -20.35
N ARG A 163 13.09 25.29 -20.86
CA ARG A 163 14.35 24.59 -21.28
C ARG A 163 13.92 23.34 -22.07
N ALA A 164 14.10 23.28 -23.39
CA ALA A 164 15.28 22.89 -24.18
C ALA A 164 15.63 21.39 -24.14
N SER A 165 15.54 20.78 -25.34
CA SER A 165 16.08 19.49 -25.80
C SER A 165 15.53 18.18 -25.21
N GLN A 166 14.29 17.85 -25.54
CA GLN A 166 13.94 16.62 -26.28
C GLN A 166 12.46 16.70 -26.67
N THR A 167 12.19 16.88 -27.95
CA THR A 167 10.84 16.92 -28.50
C THR A 167 10.30 15.49 -28.55
N GLN A 168 9.70 15.02 -27.46
CA GLN A 168 8.81 13.86 -27.49
C GLN A 168 7.38 14.38 -27.38
N TYR A 169 6.53 13.96 -28.32
CA TYR A 169 5.12 14.34 -28.51
C TYR A 169 4.18 13.85 -27.38
N THR A 170 4.59 14.03 -26.14
CA THR A 170 3.85 13.59 -24.95
C THR A 170 2.96 14.74 -24.51
N ASP A 171 1.64 14.54 -24.54
CA ASP A 171 0.68 15.58 -24.18
C ASP A 171 0.62 15.77 -22.66
N ILE A 172 1.29 16.82 -22.18
CA ILE A 172 1.41 17.16 -20.75
C ILE A 172 0.11 17.68 -20.11
N HIS A 173 -0.89 18.04 -20.92
CA HIS A 173 -2.17 18.59 -20.46
C HIS A 173 -3.34 17.62 -20.65
N ALA A 174 -3.10 16.41 -21.18
CA ALA A 174 -4.16 15.44 -21.45
C ALA A 174 -4.94 15.06 -20.18
N PHE A 175 -4.25 14.85 -19.06
CA PHE A 175 -4.88 14.57 -17.77
C PHE A 175 -5.78 15.71 -17.31
N ASP A 176 -5.29 16.96 -17.35
CA ASP A 176 -6.06 18.12 -16.91
C ASP A 176 -7.32 18.32 -17.76
N ARG A 177 -7.21 18.13 -19.09
CA ARG A 177 -8.37 18.23 -20.01
C ARG A 177 -9.39 17.13 -19.79
N TRP A 178 -8.93 15.90 -19.50
CA TRP A 178 -9.81 14.80 -19.15
C TRP A 178 -10.62 15.17 -17.90
N VAL A 179 -9.93 15.47 -16.79
CA VAL A 179 -10.53 15.78 -15.50
C VAL A 179 -11.45 17.02 -15.56
N GLN A 180 -11.06 18.09 -16.25
CA GLN A 180 -11.81 19.35 -16.25
C GLN A 180 -12.98 19.37 -17.23
N GLY A 181 -12.86 18.71 -18.39
CA GLY A 181 -13.71 18.97 -19.55
C GLY A 181 -14.22 17.76 -20.32
N GLY A 182 -13.92 16.53 -19.88
CA GLY A 182 -14.34 15.33 -20.62
C GLY A 182 -13.53 15.11 -21.90
N GLY A 183 -12.28 15.60 -21.94
CA GLY A 183 -11.32 15.19 -22.97
C GLY A 183 -11.10 13.66 -22.98
N PRO A 184 -10.37 13.12 -23.97
CA PRO A 184 -10.10 11.69 -24.02
C PRO A 184 -9.37 11.23 -22.74
N ALA A 185 -9.70 10.04 -22.26
CA ALA A 185 -9.00 9.44 -21.13
C ALA A 185 -7.50 9.27 -21.45
N PRO A 186 -6.61 9.37 -20.44
CA PRO A 186 -5.18 9.10 -20.61
C PRO A 186 -4.92 7.73 -21.25
N THR A 187 -3.96 7.67 -22.18
CA THR A 187 -3.58 6.47 -22.94
C THR A 187 -2.07 6.21 -22.89
N GLY A 188 -1.60 5.19 -23.63
CA GLY A 188 -0.24 4.61 -23.68
C GLY A 188 0.97 5.55 -23.80
N THR A 189 0.75 6.84 -24.03
CA THR A 189 1.81 7.87 -24.10
C THR A 189 1.44 9.13 -23.34
N THR A 190 0.49 9.08 -22.41
CA THR A 190 0.15 10.26 -21.63
C THR A 190 1.23 10.57 -20.61
N ALA A 191 1.57 11.85 -20.51
CA ALA A 191 2.44 12.37 -19.46
C ALA A 191 1.63 12.55 -18.18
N LEU A 192 2.05 11.89 -17.10
CA LEU A 192 1.42 11.91 -15.79
C LEU A 192 2.49 12.13 -14.71
N ASN A 193 2.12 12.77 -13.60
CA ASN A 193 2.89 12.60 -12.37
C ASN A 193 2.49 11.27 -11.69
N CYS A 194 3.20 10.90 -10.64
CA CYS A 194 3.01 9.62 -9.96
C CYS A 194 1.62 9.48 -9.29
N ARG A 195 1.08 10.59 -8.77
CA ARG A 195 -0.26 10.62 -8.17
C ARG A 195 -1.35 10.49 -9.24
N ASP A 196 -1.22 11.22 -10.34
CA ASP A 196 -2.17 11.15 -11.45
C ASP A 196 -2.23 9.71 -12.01
N ALA A 197 -1.09 9.02 -12.12
CA ALA A 197 -1.08 7.61 -12.53
C ALA A 197 -1.83 6.67 -11.58
N VAL A 198 -1.73 6.86 -10.26
CA VAL A 198 -2.53 6.11 -9.29
C VAL A 198 -4.02 6.34 -9.52
N LEU A 199 -4.43 7.58 -9.73
CA LEU A 199 -5.84 7.94 -9.91
C LEU A 199 -6.39 7.48 -11.26
N VAL A 200 -5.62 7.61 -12.35
CA VAL A 200 -5.97 7.06 -13.67
C VAL A 200 -6.11 5.54 -13.58
N THR A 201 -5.18 4.85 -12.88
CA THR A 201 -5.28 3.40 -12.68
C THR A 201 -6.58 3.04 -11.96
N ALA A 202 -6.96 3.77 -10.91
CA ALA A 202 -8.20 3.55 -10.17
C ALA A 202 -9.45 3.78 -11.05
N SER A 203 -9.42 4.77 -11.93
CA SER A 203 -10.51 5.00 -12.88
C SER A 203 -10.60 3.94 -13.97
N VAL A 204 -9.47 3.49 -14.54
CA VAL A 204 -9.44 2.38 -15.50
C VAL A 204 -9.93 1.08 -14.85
N ALA A 205 -9.62 0.89 -13.56
CA ALA A 205 -10.11 -0.25 -12.78
C ALA A 205 -11.62 -0.17 -12.46
N GLY A 206 -12.31 0.94 -12.79
CA GLY A 206 -13.71 1.17 -12.45
C GLY A 206 -13.95 1.41 -10.95
N LEU A 207 -12.90 1.74 -10.20
CA LEU A 207 -12.95 1.94 -8.74
C LEU A 207 -13.10 3.41 -8.36
N LEU A 208 -12.79 4.33 -9.28
CA LEU A 208 -12.93 5.77 -9.11
C LEU A 208 -13.63 6.36 -10.34
N SER A 209 -14.83 6.91 -10.17
CA SER A 209 -15.54 7.51 -11.28
C SER A 209 -14.88 8.83 -11.73
N HIS A 210 -15.04 9.17 -13.00
CA HIS A 210 -14.57 10.46 -13.51
C HIS A 210 -15.26 11.65 -12.79
N GLY A 211 -16.51 11.48 -12.36
CA GLY A 211 -17.23 12.49 -11.58
C GLY A 211 -16.59 12.78 -10.23
N GLU A 212 -16.20 11.74 -9.49
CA GLU A 212 -15.49 11.86 -8.21
C GLU A 212 -14.12 12.50 -8.38
N LEU A 213 -13.35 12.06 -9.39
CA LEU A 213 -12.05 12.64 -9.71
C LEU A 213 -12.17 14.14 -10.02
N ARG A 214 -13.11 14.52 -10.89
CA ARG A 214 -13.38 15.92 -11.25
C ARG A 214 -13.81 16.75 -10.05
N ALA A 215 -14.68 16.22 -9.19
CA ALA A 215 -15.14 16.92 -7.99
C ALA A 215 -13.98 17.22 -7.03
N ALA A 216 -13.11 16.23 -6.78
CA ALA A 216 -11.93 16.39 -5.93
C ALA A 216 -10.95 17.43 -6.48
N TYR A 217 -10.64 17.37 -7.78
CA TYR A 217 -9.73 18.32 -8.44
C TYR A 217 -10.28 19.75 -8.44
N ARG A 218 -11.59 19.93 -8.66
CA ARG A 218 -12.24 21.25 -8.54
C ARG A 218 -12.15 21.80 -7.13
N ALA A 219 -12.42 20.98 -6.11
CA ALA A 219 -12.34 21.41 -4.72
C ALA A 219 -10.90 21.83 -4.35
N ALA A 220 -9.90 21.06 -4.78
CA ALA A 220 -8.49 21.42 -4.60
C ALA A 220 -8.11 22.72 -5.32
N GLU A 221 -8.60 22.92 -6.55
CA GLU A 221 -8.33 24.13 -7.34
C GLU A 221 -8.93 25.39 -6.70
N VAL A 222 -10.17 25.32 -6.19
CA VAL A 222 -10.81 26.43 -5.47
C VAL A 222 -9.98 26.83 -4.26
N GLN A 223 -9.49 25.86 -3.49
CA GLN A 223 -8.65 26.12 -2.32
C GLN A 223 -7.30 26.74 -2.70
N ALA A 224 -6.66 26.23 -3.75
CA ALA A 224 -5.39 26.79 -4.24
C ALA A 224 -5.56 28.23 -4.75
N LYS A 225 -6.63 28.51 -5.49
CA LYS A 225 -6.95 29.86 -5.99
C LYS A 225 -7.22 30.86 -4.88
N ALA A 226 -7.90 30.46 -3.80
CA ALA A 226 -8.11 31.32 -2.64
C ALA A 226 -6.76 31.77 -2.04
N ILE A 227 -5.83 30.83 -1.84
CA ILE A 227 -4.48 31.11 -1.32
C ILE A 227 -3.67 32.00 -2.27
N LEU A 228 -3.81 31.80 -3.59
CA LEU A 228 -3.14 32.62 -4.60
C LEU A 228 -3.73 34.04 -4.69
N GLY A 229 -5.05 34.18 -4.54
CA GLY A 229 -5.76 35.45 -4.57
C GLY A 229 -5.27 36.41 -3.47
N ASP A 230 -5.07 35.89 -2.26
CA ASP A 230 -4.51 36.67 -1.14
C ASP A 230 -3.14 37.26 -1.48
N VAL A 231 -2.36 36.59 -2.32
CA VAL A 231 -1.00 37.03 -2.68
C VAL A 231 -0.96 38.00 -3.82
N LEU A 232 -1.88 37.92 -4.78
CA LEU A 232 -2.02 39.00 -5.77
C LEU A 232 -2.40 40.32 -5.08
N LEU A 233 -3.18 40.26 -3.99
CA LEU A 233 -3.51 41.43 -3.17
C LEU A 233 -2.32 41.92 -2.32
N ASP A 234 -1.52 41.03 -1.73
CA ASP A 234 -0.32 41.40 -0.97
C ASP A 234 0.83 41.90 -1.85
N MET A 235 0.99 41.35 -3.07
CA MET A 235 2.01 41.79 -4.04
C MET A 235 1.75 43.21 -4.52
N GLN A 236 0.49 43.64 -4.66
CA GLN A 236 0.14 45.04 -4.96
C GLN A 236 0.60 46.03 -3.88
N ARG A 237 0.90 45.55 -2.67
CA ARG A 237 1.29 46.35 -1.50
C ARG A 237 2.79 46.26 -1.18
N THR A 238 3.57 45.44 -1.91
CA THR A 238 4.98 45.15 -1.60
C THR A 238 5.92 45.67 -2.70
N SER A 239 7.15 46.06 -2.34
CA SER A 239 8.16 46.52 -3.31
C SER A 239 8.52 45.45 -4.34
N ALA A 240 8.75 45.85 -5.59
CA ALA A 240 8.99 44.96 -6.73
C ALA A 240 10.21 44.02 -6.56
N THR A 241 11.16 44.36 -5.68
CA THR A 241 12.36 43.57 -5.41
C THR A 241 12.09 42.27 -4.64
N ASP A 242 10.97 42.16 -3.92
CA ASP A 242 10.61 40.96 -3.14
C ASP A 242 9.63 40.02 -3.86
N TRP A 243 9.12 40.44 -5.03
CA TRP A 243 8.04 39.77 -5.75
C TRP A 243 8.37 38.34 -6.14
N THR A 244 9.55 38.08 -6.69
CA THR A 244 9.92 36.73 -7.16
C THR A 244 10.00 35.72 -6.01
N LYS A 245 10.52 36.14 -4.85
CA LYS A 245 10.62 35.29 -3.66
C LYS A 245 9.24 35.03 -3.04
N GLN A 246 8.38 36.05 -2.97
CA GLN A 246 7.02 35.90 -2.47
C GLN A 246 6.17 35.02 -3.40
N GLN A 247 6.25 35.23 -4.72
CA GLN A 247 5.53 34.44 -5.71
C GLN A 247 5.93 32.96 -5.64
N SER A 248 7.22 32.64 -5.54
CA SER A 248 7.70 31.27 -5.42
C SER A 248 7.23 30.60 -4.11
N LYS A 249 7.37 31.30 -2.97
CA LYS A 249 6.94 30.78 -1.66
C LYS A 249 5.44 30.52 -1.62
N THR A 250 4.64 31.42 -2.18
CA THR A 250 3.18 31.27 -2.21
C THR A 250 2.74 30.23 -3.22
N GLY A 251 3.31 30.20 -4.42
CA GLY A 251 3.04 29.14 -5.40
C GLY A 251 3.27 27.76 -4.78
N THR A 252 4.37 27.61 -4.04
CA THR A 252 4.65 26.42 -3.22
C THR A 252 3.56 26.14 -2.19
N LYS A 253 3.13 27.14 -1.41
CA LYS A 253 2.06 26.98 -0.41
C LYS A 253 0.73 26.56 -1.04
N ALA A 254 0.33 27.18 -2.15
CA ALA A 254 -0.89 26.86 -2.87
C ALA A 254 -0.85 25.44 -3.46
N TYR A 255 0.29 25.04 -4.02
CA TYR A 255 0.53 23.67 -4.49
C TYR A 255 0.46 22.64 -3.38
N VAL A 256 1.11 22.89 -2.24
CA VAL A 256 1.04 22.03 -1.06
C VAL A 256 -0.41 21.87 -0.59
N ALA A 257 -1.18 22.96 -0.54
CA ALA A 257 -2.60 22.89 -0.17
C ALA A 257 -3.44 22.12 -1.19
N TYR A 258 -3.19 22.33 -2.48
CA TYR A 258 -3.83 21.62 -3.58
C TYR A 258 -3.61 20.10 -3.46
N VAL A 259 -2.35 19.69 -3.37
CA VAL A 259 -1.97 18.27 -3.27
C VAL A 259 -2.54 17.65 -2.00
N LYS A 260 -2.42 18.34 -0.87
CA LYS A 260 -2.99 17.90 0.41
C LYS A 260 -4.48 17.61 0.28
N ARG A 261 -5.23 18.47 -0.42
CA ARG A 261 -6.68 18.28 -0.61
C ARG A 261 -7.00 17.05 -1.45
N ILE A 262 -6.24 16.78 -2.51
CA ILE A 262 -6.38 15.56 -3.31
C ILE A 262 -6.09 14.33 -2.46
N ASP A 263 -5.00 14.37 -1.69
CA ASP A 263 -4.58 13.24 -0.86
C ASP A 263 -5.55 12.96 0.30
N GLU A 264 -6.17 14.00 0.87
CA GLU A 264 -7.25 13.85 1.85
C GLU A 264 -8.50 13.21 1.24
N THR A 265 -8.84 13.58 0.00
CA THR A 265 -10.13 13.22 -0.62
C THR A 265 -10.10 11.85 -1.30
N LEU A 266 -9.01 11.52 -2.00
CA LEU A 266 -8.95 10.37 -2.90
C LEU A 266 -8.00 9.27 -2.43
N THR A 267 -6.86 9.62 -1.84
CA THR A 267 -5.82 8.63 -1.46
C THR A 267 -5.80 8.33 0.04
N ALA A 268 -6.57 9.08 0.84
CA ALA A 268 -6.70 8.95 2.29
C ALA A 268 -5.35 9.02 3.04
N TYR A 269 -4.39 9.79 2.53
CA TYR A 269 -3.05 9.96 3.13
C TYR A 269 -3.04 10.32 4.63
N PRO A 270 -3.98 11.13 5.18
CA PRO A 270 -4.00 11.40 6.63
C PRO A 270 -4.13 10.15 7.50
N HIS A 271 -4.57 9.03 6.95
CA HIS A 271 -4.70 7.74 7.64
C HIS A 271 -3.54 6.79 7.38
N ALA A 272 -2.51 7.23 6.65
CA ALA A 272 -1.36 6.41 6.32
C ALA A 272 -0.63 5.93 7.56
N VAL A 273 -0.12 4.70 7.49
CA VAL A 273 0.69 4.07 8.53
C VAL A 273 2.09 3.80 7.98
N PRO A 274 3.13 3.76 8.82
CA PRO A 274 4.47 3.43 8.37
C PRO A 274 4.56 1.98 7.90
N VAL A 275 5.36 1.75 6.86
CA VAL A 275 5.85 0.41 6.55
C VAL A 275 6.83 0.01 7.65
N LYS A 276 6.59 -1.13 8.28
CA LYS A 276 7.50 -1.72 9.28
C LYS A 276 7.49 -3.23 9.09
N ARG A 277 8.36 -3.75 8.21
CA ARG A 277 8.33 -5.17 7.82
C ARG A 277 8.54 -6.10 8.99
N LYS A 278 9.46 -5.74 9.90
CA LYS A 278 9.72 -6.48 11.15
C LYS A 278 8.52 -6.56 12.10
N PHE A 279 7.52 -5.72 11.89
CA PHE A 279 6.29 -5.68 12.68
C PHE A 279 5.06 -5.95 11.81
N GLY A 280 5.20 -6.65 10.68
CA GLY A 280 4.05 -7.07 9.86
C GLY A 280 3.22 -5.94 9.24
N LEU A 281 3.68 -4.68 9.33
CA LEU A 281 3.05 -3.53 8.67
C LEU A 281 3.58 -3.45 7.23
N ILE A 282 3.01 -4.30 6.38
CA ILE A 282 3.44 -4.49 4.99
C ILE A 282 2.27 -4.14 4.06
N PRO A 283 2.50 -3.32 3.02
CA PRO A 283 1.49 -3.05 2.01
C PRO A 283 1.03 -4.33 1.30
N GLN A 284 -0.28 -4.51 1.15
CA GLN A 284 -0.89 -5.56 0.36
C GLN A 284 -1.20 -5.06 -1.06
N ALA A 285 -1.56 -5.98 -1.96
CA ALA A 285 -1.88 -5.64 -3.33
C ALA A 285 -3.01 -4.60 -3.42
N GLY A 286 -2.73 -3.48 -4.09
CA GLY A 286 -3.63 -2.36 -4.31
C GLY A 286 -3.66 -1.34 -3.18
N ASP A 287 -2.86 -1.52 -2.13
CA ASP A 287 -2.61 -0.44 -1.17
C ASP A 287 -1.87 0.71 -1.87
N VAL A 288 -2.19 1.94 -1.46
CA VAL A 288 -1.50 3.14 -1.94
C VAL A 288 -0.30 3.39 -1.04
N VAL A 289 0.89 3.43 -1.64
CA VAL A 289 2.15 3.63 -0.93
C VAL A 289 2.67 5.03 -1.21
N PHE A 290 3.07 5.71 -0.15
CA PHE A 290 3.59 7.06 -0.17
C PHE A 290 5.05 7.02 0.25
N VAL A 291 5.90 7.74 -0.48
CA VAL A 291 7.29 7.93 -0.12
C VAL A 291 7.47 9.35 0.37
N ARG A 292 7.99 9.51 1.57
CA ARG A 292 8.30 10.81 2.14
C ARG A 292 9.64 11.32 1.62
N GLY A 293 9.67 12.61 1.29
CA GLY A 293 10.92 13.32 1.08
C GLY A 293 11.65 13.60 2.38
N SER A 294 12.97 13.76 2.28
CA SER A 294 13.86 14.07 3.40
C SER A 294 13.57 15.40 4.11
N ALA A 295 12.76 16.28 3.50
CA ALA A 295 12.45 17.61 4.06
C ALA A 295 10.97 18.05 3.95
N SER A 296 10.08 17.22 3.40
CA SER A 296 8.69 17.61 3.12
C SER A 296 7.70 16.98 4.12
N ALA A 297 6.70 17.75 4.53
CA ALA A 297 5.54 17.23 5.27
C ALA A 297 4.59 16.41 4.37
N LEU A 298 4.71 16.58 3.05
CA LEU A 298 3.97 15.84 2.04
C LEU A 298 4.83 14.73 1.45
N PRO A 299 4.20 13.68 0.91
CA PRO A 299 4.91 12.64 0.18
C PRO A 299 5.43 13.22 -1.13
N ASP A 300 6.71 12.98 -1.41
CA ASP A 300 7.35 13.35 -2.67
C ASP A 300 6.84 12.48 -3.82
N HIS A 301 6.30 11.30 -3.47
CA HIS A 301 5.86 10.33 -4.45
C HIS A 301 4.77 9.39 -3.93
N VAL A 302 4.01 8.86 -4.88
CA VAL A 302 2.93 7.90 -4.64
C VAL A 302 3.04 6.76 -5.64
N CYS A 303 2.83 5.52 -5.19
CA CYS A 303 2.82 4.32 -6.01
C CYS A 303 1.75 3.34 -5.55
N LEU A 304 1.52 2.30 -6.35
CA LEU A 304 0.56 1.24 -6.05
C LEU A 304 1.31 -0.03 -5.65
N SER A 305 1.00 -0.59 -4.48
CA SER A 305 1.51 -1.90 -4.11
C SER A 305 0.98 -2.97 -5.06
N LEU A 306 1.88 -3.79 -5.59
CA LEU A 306 1.54 -4.98 -6.37
C LEU A 306 1.47 -6.23 -5.48
N GLY A 307 1.66 -6.06 -4.18
CA GLY A 307 1.73 -7.11 -3.19
C GLY A 307 3.12 -7.75 -3.08
N ARG A 308 3.20 -8.73 -2.20
CA ARG A 308 4.38 -9.55 -1.99
C ARG A 308 4.40 -10.71 -2.98
N ASN A 309 5.50 -10.87 -3.71
CA ASN A 309 5.74 -11.99 -4.62
C ASN A 309 7.01 -12.73 -4.21
N ARG A 310 7.17 -13.96 -4.72
CA ARG A 310 8.40 -14.73 -4.56
C ARG A 310 9.18 -14.73 -5.87
N ILE A 311 10.39 -14.17 -5.86
CA ILE A 311 11.28 -14.09 -7.03
C ILE A 311 12.56 -14.82 -6.68
N ASN A 312 12.90 -15.86 -7.45
CA ASN A 312 14.08 -16.71 -7.21
C ASN A 312 14.16 -17.21 -5.75
N GLY A 313 13.01 -17.61 -5.19
CA GLY A 313 12.92 -18.09 -3.81
C GLY A 313 12.87 -17.01 -2.73
N GLN A 314 13.15 -15.75 -3.03
CA GLN A 314 13.12 -14.63 -2.08
C GLN A 314 11.78 -13.88 -2.12
N LEU A 315 11.30 -13.48 -0.93
CA LEU A 315 10.12 -12.61 -0.82
C LEU A 315 10.50 -11.17 -1.19
N VAL A 316 9.76 -10.60 -2.12
CA VAL A 316 9.95 -9.24 -2.62
C VAL A 316 8.61 -8.52 -2.59
N ASP A 317 8.58 -7.38 -1.92
CA ASP A 317 7.43 -6.47 -1.94
C ASP A 317 7.56 -5.59 -3.18
N GLU A 318 6.61 -5.70 -4.11
CA GLU A 318 6.67 -5.00 -5.40
C GLU A 318 5.65 -3.85 -5.46
N VAL A 319 5.99 -2.81 -6.22
CA VAL A 319 5.12 -1.67 -6.49
C VAL A 319 5.08 -1.35 -7.99
N ALA A 320 4.00 -0.72 -8.44
CA ALA A 320 3.92 -0.06 -9.74
C ALA A 320 4.09 1.44 -9.55
N SER A 321 5.05 2.02 -10.26
CA SER A 321 5.53 3.38 -10.02
C SER A 321 5.92 4.10 -11.30
N LEU A 322 5.68 5.41 -11.34
CA LEU A 322 6.24 6.32 -12.34
C LEU A 322 7.56 6.98 -11.88
N TRP A 323 8.08 6.66 -10.68
CA TRP A 323 9.35 7.23 -10.20
C TRP A 323 10.50 6.74 -11.07
N HIS A 324 11.32 7.67 -11.60
CA HIS A 324 12.64 7.60 -12.30
C HIS A 324 13.26 6.24 -12.75
N HIS A 325 12.48 5.20 -12.93
CA HIS A 325 12.87 3.90 -13.42
C HIS A 325 12.43 3.77 -14.89
N ASN A 326 13.23 3.07 -15.69
CA ASN A 326 12.93 2.74 -17.08
C ASN A 326 12.51 3.93 -17.97
N ASN A 327 13.40 4.92 -18.11
CA ASN A 327 13.15 6.11 -18.94
C ASN A 327 11.89 6.90 -18.55
N GLY A 328 11.53 6.88 -17.26
CA GLY A 328 10.36 7.57 -16.74
C GLY A 328 9.05 6.95 -17.22
N THR A 329 8.96 5.62 -17.31
CA THR A 329 7.71 4.95 -17.67
C THR A 329 7.07 4.25 -16.47
N PHE A 330 5.75 4.03 -16.52
CA PHE A 330 5.05 3.36 -15.42
C PHE A 330 5.53 1.92 -15.32
N THR A 331 6.29 1.60 -14.29
CA THR A 331 7.04 0.35 -14.23
C THR A 331 6.93 -0.33 -12.90
N ARG A 332 7.29 -1.61 -12.91
CA ARG A 332 7.43 -2.41 -11.72
C ARG A 332 8.76 -2.07 -11.04
N ALA A 333 8.72 -1.86 -9.73
CA ALA A 333 9.92 -1.69 -8.91
C ALA A 333 9.75 -2.45 -7.59
N LYS A 334 10.85 -2.63 -6.84
CA LYS A 334 10.77 -3.13 -5.47
C LYS A 334 10.42 -1.98 -4.54
N LEU A 335 9.61 -2.27 -3.52
CA LEU A 335 9.23 -1.29 -2.51
C LEU A 335 10.46 -0.69 -1.82
N THR A 336 11.49 -1.49 -1.57
CA THR A 336 12.76 -1.07 -0.95
C THR A 336 13.58 -0.13 -1.82
N ASP A 337 13.33 -0.09 -3.13
CA ASP A 337 14.08 0.76 -4.05
C ASP A 337 13.43 2.15 -4.16
N MET A 338 12.26 2.35 -3.52
CA MET A 338 11.51 3.61 -3.57
C MET A 338 11.98 4.64 -2.56
N ALA A 339 12.72 4.24 -1.53
CA ALA A 339 13.15 5.11 -0.45
C ALA A 339 14.51 4.68 0.11
N ASP A 340 15.27 5.64 0.62
CA ASP A 340 16.55 5.38 1.28
C ASP A 340 16.36 4.60 2.59
N TYR A 341 15.25 4.85 3.30
CA TYR A 341 14.92 4.21 4.57
C TYR A 341 13.48 3.67 4.58
N GLU A 342 13.26 2.55 5.28
CA GLU A 342 11.92 1.97 5.46
C GLU A 342 10.95 2.96 6.15
N ASP A 343 11.48 3.83 7.01
CA ASP A 343 10.73 4.83 7.77
C ASP A 343 10.14 5.96 6.91
N ASP A 344 10.63 6.10 5.69
CA ASP A 344 10.12 7.07 4.71
C ASP A 344 8.93 6.52 3.92
N LEU A 345 8.65 5.21 4.05
CA LEU A 345 7.53 4.55 3.38
C LEU A 345 6.31 4.55 4.30
N LEU A 346 5.22 5.12 3.80
CA LEU A 346 3.90 5.03 4.41
C LEU A 346 2.93 4.33 3.46
N TYR A 347 1.85 3.77 3.98
CA TYR A 347 0.81 3.20 3.12
C TYR A 347 -0.59 3.31 3.72
N VAL A 348 -1.58 3.26 2.84
CA VAL A 348 -3.01 3.21 3.16
C VAL A 348 -3.61 2.00 2.46
N PRO A 349 -4.38 1.15 3.15
CA PRO A 349 -5.17 0.10 2.51
C PRO A 349 -6.08 0.67 1.43
N CYS A 350 -6.24 -0.03 0.29
CA CYS A 350 -6.99 0.44 -0.89
C CYS A 350 -8.13 1.43 -0.55
N PRO A 351 -7.99 2.73 -0.85
CA PRO A 351 -8.90 3.77 -0.39
C PRO A 351 -10.16 3.87 -1.25
N PHE A 352 -10.14 3.30 -2.45
CA PHE A 352 -11.20 3.44 -3.44
C PHE A 352 -12.44 2.63 -3.07
#